data_AF-A0A4D5RWB8-F1
#
_entry.id   AF-A0A4D5RWB8-F1
#
_cell.length_a   1.000
_cell.length_b   1.000
_cell.length_c   1.000
_cell.angle_alpha   90.00
_cell.angle_beta   90.00
_cell.angle_gamma   90.00
#
_symmetry.space_group_name_H-M   'P 1'
#
loop_
_entity.id
_entity.type
_entity.pdbx_description
1 polymer ?
#
loop_
_entity_poly.entity_id
_entity_poly.type
_entity_poly.pdbx_seq_one_letter_code
_entity_poly.pdbx_strand_id
1 'polypeptide(L)'
;MSRGVHGVLGLVFVTAMSGALVAGLQAGLVYNSFPKMADRWVPSDILALEPKLRNFTENPTTVQFDHRILGESVVLVVTGLWLWGRKQPLPPRARKALHCLLAAAWLQATLGVSTLLTYVPVSLASSHQAGAVTLLSVALWLAHELKLLRRIPK
;
A
#
# COMPACT_ATOMS: atom_id res chain seq x y z
N MET A 1 2.81 -11.66 16.22
CA MET A 1 1.70 -11.29 15.31
C MET A 1 1.18 -9.88 15.54
N SER A 2 0.60 -9.58 16.71
CA SER A 2 -0.08 -8.30 16.93
C SER A 2 0.80 -7.08 16.63
N ARG A 3 2.08 -7.03 17.05
CA ARG A 3 3.01 -5.95 16.68
C ARG A 3 3.17 -5.79 15.16
N GLY A 4 3.33 -6.91 14.44
CA GLY A 4 3.44 -6.92 12.98
C GLY A 4 2.19 -6.39 12.28
N VAL A 5 0.99 -6.68 12.80
CA VAL A 5 -0.28 -6.16 12.25
C VAL A 5 -0.39 -4.65 12.44
N HIS A 6 0.03 -4.09 13.58
CA HIS A 6 0.06 -2.63 13.77
C HIS A 6 1.08 -1.97 12.82
N GLY A 7 2.22 -2.61 12.57
CA GLY A 7 3.19 -2.17 11.56
C GLY A 7 2.59 -2.14 10.15
N VAL A 8 1.89 -3.21 9.75
CA VAL A 8 1.16 -3.24 8.46
C VAL A 8 0.11 -2.15 8.38
N LEU A 9 -0.67 -1.95 9.45
CA LEU A 9 -1.68 -0.91 9.49
C LEU A 9 -1.09 0.48 9.27
N GLY A 10 0.00 0.81 9.96
CA GLY A 10 0.71 2.07 9.79
C GLY A 10 1.28 2.23 8.38
N LEU A 11 1.89 1.17 7.83
CA LEU A 11 2.43 1.18 6.47
C LEU A 11 1.34 1.40 5.41
N VAL A 12 0.20 0.71 5.51
CA VAL A 12 -0.94 0.88 4.61
C VAL A 12 -1.49 2.30 4.70
N PHE A 13 -1.61 2.86 5.91
CA PHE A 13 -2.07 4.23 6.11
C PHE A 13 -1.14 5.26 5.43
N VAL A 14 0.18 5.14 5.67
CA VAL A 14 1.18 6.01 5.03
C VAL A 14 1.15 5.87 3.50
N THR A 15 1.01 4.64 2.99
CA THR A 15 0.91 4.37 1.55
C THR A 15 -0.33 5.04 0.94
N ALA A 16 -1.47 5.01 1.64
CA ALA A 16 -2.69 5.67 1.21
C ALA A 16 -2.53 7.21 1.18
N MET A 17 -1.88 7.80 2.18
CA MET A 17 -1.57 9.23 2.19
C MET A 17 -0.64 9.63 1.03
N SER A 18 0.41 8.83 0.78
CA SER A 18 1.30 9.03 -0.38
C SER A 18 0.52 8.93 -1.71
N GLY A 19 -0.45 8.01 -1.82
CA GLY A 19 -1.33 7.92 -2.98
C GLY A 19 -2.22 9.15 -3.19
N ALA A 20 -2.64 9.80 -2.11
CA ALA A 20 -3.37 11.07 -2.19
C ALA A 20 -2.48 12.21 -2.73
N LEU A 21 -1.18 12.24 -2.37
CA LEU A 21 -0.22 13.18 -2.97
C LEU A 21 -0.03 12.90 -4.47
N VAL A 22 0.08 11.62 -4.87
CA VAL A 22 0.17 11.25 -6.30
C VAL A 22 -1.04 11.76 -7.08
N ALA A 23 -2.24 11.60 -6.53
CA ALA A 23 -3.46 12.10 -7.16
C ALA A 23 -3.49 13.64 -7.23
N GLY A 24 -3.12 14.32 -6.14
CA GLY A 24 -3.13 15.79 -6.06
C GLY A 24 -2.15 16.46 -7.02
N LEU A 25 -0.97 15.87 -7.22
CA LEU A 25 0.05 16.38 -8.16
C LEU A 25 -0.15 15.89 -9.60
N GLN A 26 -1.17 15.05 -9.87
CA GLN A 26 -1.31 14.32 -11.12
C GLN A 26 -0.05 13.49 -11.48
N ALA A 27 0.71 13.08 -10.45
CA ALA A 27 1.99 12.40 -10.61
C ALA A 27 1.86 11.01 -11.25
N GLY A 28 0.66 10.43 -11.25
CA GLY A 28 0.37 9.17 -11.94
C GLY A 28 0.56 9.22 -13.47
N LEU A 29 0.67 10.42 -14.06
CA LEU A 29 0.87 10.64 -15.49
C LEU A 29 2.34 10.88 -15.90
N VAL A 30 3.28 10.87 -14.95
CA VAL A 30 4.68 11.23 -15.23
C VAL A 30 5.42 10.06 -15.87
N TYR A 31 5.48 8.92 -15.16
CA TYR A 31 6.04 7.68 -15.70
C TYR A 31 4.97 6.60 -15.72
N ASN A 32 4.60 6.08 -16.90
CA ASN A 32 3.53 5.08 -17.08
C ASN A 32 4.04 3.68 -17.46
N SER A 33 5.26 3.34 -17.02
CA SER A 33 5.85 2.01 -17.10
C SER A 33 6.02 1.41 -15.70
N PHE A 34 6.12 0.09 -15.63
CA PHE A 34 6.35 -0.69 -14.41
C PHE A 34 7.12 -1.98 -14.76
N PRO A 35 8.07 -2.47 -13.93
CA PRO A 35 8.46 -1.96 -12.61
C PRO A 35 9.37 -0.73 -12.67
N LYS A 36 10.09 -0.53 -13.77
CA LYS A 36 10.92 0.65 -13.98
C LYS A 36 10.10 1.91 -14.22
N MET A 37 10.72 3.07 -14.01
CA MET A 37 10.23 4.38 -14.42
C MET A 37 10.96 4.77 -15.71
N ALA A 38 10.28 4.52 -16.83
CA ALA A 38 10.86 4.47 -18.17
C ALA A 38 12.00 3.43 -18.25
N ASP A 39 13.20 3.85 -18.63
CA ASP A 39 14.40 3.02 -18.74
C ASP A 39 15.15 2.86 -17.40
N ARG A 40 14.73 3.58 -16.34
CA ARG A 40 15.46 3.72 -15.07
C ARG A 40 14.74 3.09 -13.88
N TRP A 41 15.51 2.59 -12.93
CA TRP A 41 14.99 2.17 -11.62
C TRP A 41 14.75 3.34 -10.69
N VAL A 42 15.65 4.32 -10.73
CA VAL A 42 15.55 5.59 -10.00
C VAL A 42 15.66 6.71 -11.04
N PRO A 43 14.62 7.53 -11.23
CA PRO A 43 14.69 8.68 -12.13
C PRO A 43 15.75 9.69 -11.67
N SER A 44 16.39 10.39 -12.62
CA SER A 44 17.44 11.37 -12.29
C SER A 44 16.89 12.67 -11.70
N ASP A 45 15.60 12.92 -11.85
CA ASP A 45 14.89 14.14 -11.47
C ASP A 45 14.21 14.06 -10.09
N ILE A 46 14.44 13.00 -9.30
CA ILE A 46 13.86 12.83 -7.95
C ILE A 46 14.31 13.89 -6.92
N LEU A 47 15.34 14.68 -7.21
CA LEU A 47 15.83 15.76 -6.33
C LEU A 47 16.00 17.08 -7.10
N ALA A 48 15.20 17.29 -8.15
CA ALA A 48 15.32 18.45 -9.03
C ALA A 48 14.91 19.78 -8.39
N LEU A 49 14.04 19.78 -7.36
CA LEU A 49 13.60 20.99 -6.67
C LEU A 49 14.55 21.38 -5.52
N GLU A 50 14.68 22.69 -5.28
CA GLU A 50 15.35 23.24 -4.10
C GLU A 50 14.35 24.04 -3.21
N PRO A 51 14.49 23.98 -1.87
CA PRO A 51 15.33 23.05 -1.11
C PRO A 51 14.92 21.57 -1.32
N LYS A 52 15.90 20.66 -1.27
CA LYS A 52 15.70 19.21 -1.53
C LYS A 52 14.49 18.57 -0.85
N LEU A 53 14.12 19.01 0.35
CA LEU A 53 12.98 18.46 1.10
C LEU A 53 11.63 18.63 0.37
N ARG A 54 11.49 19.65 -0.49
CA ARG A 54 10.27 19.89 -1.28
C ARG A 54 9.99 18.77 -2.27
N ASN A 55 11.00 18.01 -2.70
CA ASN A 55 10.80 16.94 -3.67
C ASN A 55 9.83 15.86 -3.15
N PHE A 56 9.88 15.54 -1.86
CA PHE A 56 9.04 14.50 -1.26
C PHE A 56 7.55 14.84 -1.22
N THR A 57 7.16 16.10 -1.47
CA THR A 57 5.75 16.55 -1.42
C THR A 57 5.29 17.30 -2.67
N GLU A 58 6.21 17.90 -3.43
CA GLU A 58 5.90 18.80 -4.54
C GLU A 58 6.48 18.33 -5.87
N ASN A 59 7.48 17.44 -5.88
CA ASN A 59 8.02 16.88 -7.12
C ASN A 59 7.21 15.65 -7.54
N PRO A 60 6.46 15.72 -8.66
CA PRO A 60 5.61 14.61 -9.10
C PRO A 60 6.39 13.30 -9.30
N THR A 61 7.60 13.35 -9.86
CA THR A 61 8.44 12.16 -10.05
C THR A 61 8.79 11.49 -8.73
N THR A 62 9.15 12.28 -7.73
CA THR A 62 9.56 11.78 -6.41
C THR A 62 8.37 11.18 -5.67
N VAL A 63 7.25 11.90 -5.64
CA VAL A 63 6.01 11.43 -5.02
C VAL A 63 5.51 10.14 -5.68
N GLN A 64 5.61 10.05 -7.02
CA GLN A 64 5.27 8.81 -7.74
C GLN A 64 6.22 7.66 -7.38
N PHE A 65 7.53 7.92 -7.33
CA PHE A 65 8.54 6.93 -6.96
C PHE A 65 8.32 6.41 -5.53
N ASP A 66 8.18 7.31 -4.56
CA ASP A 66 7.95 6.97 -3.15
C ASP A 66 6.69 6.11 -3.00
N HIS A 67 5.61 6.48 -3.69
CA HIS A 67 4.36 5.71 -3.65
C HIS A 67 4.54 4.28 -4.19
N ARG A 68 5.30 4.10 -5.27
CA ARG A 68 5.59 2.76 -5.84
C ARG A 68 6.33 1.89 -4.83
N ILE A 69 7.39 2.42 -4.21
CA ILE A 69 8.19 1.71 -3.21
C ILE A 69 7.35 1.34 -1.99
N LEU A 70 6.51 2.27 -1.51
CA LEU A 70 5.58 2.00 -0.41
C LEU A 70 4.56 0.89 -0.78
N GLY A 71 3.99 0.93 -1.99
CA GLY A 71 3.07 -0.09 -2.49
C GLY A 71 3.70 -1.48 -2.57
N GLU A 72 4.90 -1.59 -3.12
CA GLU A 72 5.67 -2.85 -3.17
C GLU A 72 5.99 -3.37 -1.76
N SER A 73 6.36 -2.46 -0.85
CA SER A 73 6.62 -2.78 0.56
C SER A 73 5.36 -3.33 1.25
N VAL A 74 4.18 -2.76 1.00
CA VAL A 74 2.90 -3.29 1.53
C VAL A 74 2.69 -4.73 1.08
N VAL A 75 2.84 -5.02 -0.22
CA VAL A 75 2.64 -6.38 -0.76
C VAL A 75 3.61 -7.36 -0.13
N LEU A 76 4.90 -6.99 -0.02
CA LEU A 76 5.93 -7.83 0.57
C LEU A 76 5.66 -8.12 2.05
N VAL A 77 5.39 -7.08 2.85
CA VAL A 77 5.17 -7.23 4.29
C VAL A 77 3.86 -7.97 4.58
N VAL A 78 2.78 -7.69 3.84
CA VAL A 78 1.50 -8.41 3.99
C VAL A 78 1.66 -9.88 3.62
N THR A 79 2.37 -10.19 2.52
CA THR A 79 2.64 -11.57 2.12
C THR A 79 3.48 -12.31 3.16
N GLY A 80 4.53 -11.67 3.69
CA GLY A 80 5.34 -12.22 4.79
C GLY A 80 4.52 -12.48 6.06
N LEU A 81 3.68 -11.51 6.46
CA LEU A 81 2.76 -11.64 7.59
C LEU A 81 1.79 -12.80 7.38
N TRP A 82 1.25 -12.97 6.16
CA TRP A 82 0.34 -14.06 5.83
C TRP A 82 1.03 -15.42 5.89
N LEU A 83 2.22 -15.56 5.29
CA LEU A 83 3.02 -16.80 5.28
C LEU A 83 3.36 -17.27 6.70
N TRP A 84 3.69 -16.32 7.58
CA TRP A 84 3.97 -16.62 8.98
C TRP A 84 2.67 -16.88 9.77
N GLY A 85 1.64 -16.05 9.58
CA GLY A 85 0.37 -16.10 10.31
C GLY A 85 -0.50 -17.31 10.00
N ARG A 86 -0.47 -17.85 8.78
CA ARG A 86 -1.24 -19.05 8.39
C ARG A 86 -0.84 -20.31 9.15
N LYS A 87 0.36 -20.34 9.73
CA LYS A 87 0.87 -21.44 10.56
C LYS A 87 0.53 -21.28 12.05
N GLN A 88 -0.05 -20.14 12.45
CA GLN A 88 -0.35 -19.84 13.85
C GLN A 88 -1.75 -20.36 14.26
N PRO A 89 -1.96 -20.69 15.54
CA PRO A 89 -3.27 -21.05 16.08
C PRO A 89 -4.13 -19.78 16.20
N LEU A 90 -4.90 -19.48 15.15
CA LEU A 90 -5.77 -18.31 15.08
C LEU A 90 -7.24 -18.71 15.15
N PRO A 91 -8.09 -17.94 15.85
CA PRO A 91 -9.53 -18.08 15.74
C PRO A 91 -10.01 -17.96 14.28
N PRO A 92 -11.13 -18.60 13.91
CA PRO A 92 -11.63 -18.59 12.54
C PRO A 92 -11.78 -17.17 11.95
N ARG A 93 -12.26 -16.20 12.75
CA ARG A 93 -12.44 -14.81 12.31
C ARG A 93 -11.10 -14.11 12.01
N ALA A 94 -10.12 -14.24 12.90
CA ALA A 94 -8.77 -13.70 12.70
C ALA A 94 -8.08 -14.32 11.47
N ARG A 95 -8.26 -15.63 11.27
CA ARG A 95 -7.75 -16.33 10.07
C ARG A 95 -8.41 -15.81 8.80
N LYS A 96 -9.74 -15.62 8.79
CA LYS A 96 -10.46 -15.02 7.67
C LYS A 96 -9.93 -13.62 7.36
N ALA A 97 -9.80 -12.77 8.37
CA ALA A 97 -9.25 -11.42 8.22
C ALA A 97 -7.82 -11.44 7.62
N LEU A 98 -6.97 -12.39 8.04
CA LEU A 98 -5.62 -12.57 7.50
C LEU A 98 -5.63 -12.93 6.00
N HIS A 99 -6.52 -13.83 5.57
CA HIS A 99 -6.67 -14.16 4.14
C HIS A 99 -7.23 -12.98 3.33
N CYS A 100 -8.25 -12.29 3.86
CA CYS A 100 -8.79 -11.09 3.24
C CYS A 100 -7.72 -9.99 3.09
N LEU A 101 -6.82 -9.85 4.07
CA LEU A 101 -5.74 -8.87 4.03
C LEU A 101 -4.79 -9.13 2.85
N LEU A 102 -4.39 -10.40 2.66
CA LEU A 102 -3.56 -10.80 1.53
C LEU A 102 -4.26 -10.51 0.20
N ALA A 103 -5.52 -10.94 0.07
CA ALA A 103 -6.29 -10.75 -1.16
C ALA A 103 -6.46 -9.27 -1.50
N ALA A 104 -6.82 -8.45 -0.49
CA ALA A 104 -6.97 -7.01 -0.66
C ALA A 104 -5.65 -6.33 -1.06
N ALA A 105 -4.51 -6.73 -0.49
CA ALA A 105 -3.21 -6.14 -0.82
C ALA A 105 -2.80 -6.42 -2.28
N TRP A 106 -2.98 -7.65 -2.75
CA TRP A 106 -2.67 -8.03 -4.14
C TRP A 106 -3.66 -7.42 -5.15
N LEU A 107 -4.95 -7.37 -4.81
CA LEU A 107 -5.95 -6.67 -5.63
C LEU A 107 -5.62 -5.18 -5.74
N GLN A 108 -5.25 -4.55 -4.62
CA GLN A 108 -4.86 -3.15 -4.58
C GLN A 108 -3.64 -2.87 -5.46
N ALA A 109 -2.59 -3.68 -5.35
CA ALA A 109 -1.41 -3.54 -6.19
C ALA A 109 -1.74 -3.71 -7.68
N THR A 110 -2.59 -4.69 -8.01
CA THR A 110 -3.06 -4.92 -9.39
C THR A 110 -3.82 -3.70 -9.92
N LEU A 111 -4.73 -3.13 -9.13
CA LEU A 111 -5.45 -1.91 -9.48
C LEU A 111 -4.51 -0.72 -9.65
N GLY A 112 -3.51 -0.56 -8.79
CA GLY A 112 -2.54 0.53 -8.85
C GLY A 112 -1.67 0.46 -10.11
N VAL A 113 -1.11 -0.71 -10.41
CA VAL A 113 -0.35 -0.96 -11.64
C VAL A 113 -1.24 -0.80 -12.87
N SER A 114 -2.48 -1.29 -12.84
CA SER A 114 -3.41 -1.12 -13.96
C SER A 114 -3.73 0.35 -14.21
N THR A 115 -4.01 1.13 -13.15
CA THR A 115 -4.25 2.58 -13.21
C THR A 115 -3.05 3.30 -13.82
N LEU A 116 -1.83 2.92 -13.41
CA LEU A 116 -0.60 3.47 -13.91
C LEU A 116 -0.38 3.19 -15.41
N LEU A 117 -0.48 1.93 -15.84
CA LEU A 117 -0.19 1.52 -17.22
C LEU A 117 -1.23 2.03 -18.23
N THR A 118 -2.44 2.36 -17.76
CA THR A 118 -3.55 2.85 -18.60
C THR A 118 -3.73 4.37 -18.53
N TYR A 119 -2.74 5.11 -18.02
CA TYR A 119 -2.75 6.58 -17.95
C TYR A 119 -3.88 7.15 -17.08
N VAL A 120 -4.08 6.55 -15.90
CA VAL A 120 -4.98 7.03 -14.84
C VAL A 120 -6.45 7.21 -15.29
N PRO A 121 -7.12 6.19 -15.87
CA PRO A 121 -8.55 6.29 -16.14
C PRO A 121 -9.31 6.49 -14.83
N VAL A 122 -10.25 7.43 -14.82
CA VAL A 122 -10.97 7.84 -13.59
C VAL A 122 -11.63 6.66 -12.87
N SER A 123 -12.19 5.70 -13.62
CA SER A 123 -12.82 4.50 -13.05
C SER A 123 -11.82 3.61 -12.30
N LEU A 124 -10.64 3.37 -12.87
CA LEU A 124 -9.57 2.60 -12.25
C LEU A 124 -8.94 3.35 -11.08
N ALA A 125 -8.66 4.64 -11.24
CA ALA A 125 -8.10 5.48 -10.19
C ALA A 125 -9.04 5.55 -8.96
N SER A 126 -10.34 5.73 -9.19
CA SER A 126 -11.35 5.74 -8.12
C SER A 126 -11.48 4.37 -7.46
N SER A 127 -11.46 3.30 -8.25
CA SER A 127 -11.46 1.92 -7.74
C SER A 127 -10.23 1.62 -6.90
N HIS A 128 -9.05 2.13 -7.29
CA HIS A 128 -7.82 2.03 -6.53
C HIS A 128 -7.90 2.82 -5.21
N GLN A 129 -8.50 4.01 -5.18
CA GLN A 129 -8.73 4.74 -3.92
C GLN A 129 -9.69 4.00 -2.99
N ALA A 130 -10.80 3.47 -3.50
CA ALA A 130 -11.74 2.65 -2.73
C ALA A 130 -11.07 1.36 -2.20
N GLY A 131 -10.20 0.75 -3.02
CA GLY A 131 -9.40 -0.41 -2.63
C GLY A 131 -8.41 -0.10 -1.51
N ALA A 132 -7.81 1.10 -1.47
CA ALA A 132 -6.93 1.52 -0.38
C ALA A 132 -7.67 1.59 0.97
N VAL A 133 -8.88 2.15 0.97
CA VAL A 133 -9.75 2.19 2.17
C VAL A 133 -10.17 0.78 2.59
N THR A 134 -10.48 -0.08 1.62
CA THR A 134 -10.81 -1.49 1.87
C THR A 134 -9.64 -2.22 2.52
N LEU A 135 -8.43 -2.07 1.98
CA LEU A 135 -7.20 -2.67 2.52
C LEU A 135 -6.94 -2.19 3.95
N LEU A 136 -7.05 -0.88 4.21
CA LEU A 136 -6.89 -0.31 5.55
C LEU A 136 -7.94 -0.88 6.52
N SER A 137 -9.20 -0.99 6.09
CA SER A 137 -10.30 -1.53 6.89
C SER A 137 -10.08 -2.99 7.26
N VAL A 138 -9.58 -3.81 6.33
CA VAL A 138 -9.24 -5.20 6.61
C VAL A 138 -8.04 -5.33 7.55
N ALA A 139 -7.03 -4.46 7.43
CA ALA A 139 -5.91 -4.41 8.37
C ALA A 139 -6.38 -4.06 9.79
N LEU A 140 -7.29 -3.08 9.92
CA LEU A 140 -7.94 -2.72 11.19
C LEU A 140 -8.74 -3.88 11.77
N TRP A 141 -9.51 -4.57 10.93
CA TRP A 141 -10.29 -5.75 11.35
C TRP A 141 -9.38 -6.84 11.91
N LEU A 142 -8.29 -7.18 11.22
CA LEU A 142 -7.31 -8.14 11.73
C LEU A 142 -6.70 -7.67 13.07
N ALA A 143 -6.32 -6.40 13.19
CA ALA A 143 -5.78 -5.85 14.43
C ALA A 143 -6.77 -6.00 15.61
N HIS A 144 -8.05 -5.76 15.35
CA HIS A 144 -9.12 -5.89 16.33
C HIS A 144 -9.29 -7.34 16.81
N GLU A 145 -9.39 -8.31 15.90
CA GLU A 145 -9.54 -9.74 16.24
C GLU A 145 -8.36 -10.24 17.10
N LEU A 146 -7.14 -9.76 16.82
CA LEU A 146 -5.96 -10.13 17.61
C LEU A 146 -5.86 -9.43 18.97
N LYS A 147 -6.53 -8.30 19.16
CA LYS A 147 -6.64 -7.65 20.47
C LYS A 147 -7.58 -8.44 21.38
N LEU A 148 -8.70 -8.93 20.84
CA LEU A 148 -9.68 -9.73 21.58
C LEU A 148 -9.07 -11.04 22.11
N LEU A 149 -8.17 -11.66 21.34
CA LEU A 149 -7.42 -12.83 21.79
C LEU A 149 -6.64 -12.64 23.09
N ARG A 150 -6.19 -11.42 23.40
CA ARG A 150 -5.48 -11.15 24.66
C ARG A 150 -6.40 -11.07 25.88
N ARG A 151 -7.72 -10.96 25.65
CA ARG A 151 -8.73 -10.77 26.71
C ARG A 151 -9.50 -12.04 27.05
N ILE A 152 -9.31 -13.13 26.30
CA ILE A 152 -9.91 -14.43 26.62
C ILE A 152 -9.03 -15.09 27.69
N PRO A 153 -9.52 -15.29 28.93
CA PRO A 153 -8.77 -16.04 29.93
C PRO A 153 -8.55 -17.48 29.42
N LYS A 154 -7.34 -18.00 29.66
CA LYS A 154 -6.95 -19.36 29.29
C LYS A 154 -7.67 -20.40 30.12
#